data_AF-A0A939UV48-F1
#
_entry.id   AF-A0A939UV48-F1
#
_cell.length_a   1.000
_cell.length_b   1.000
_cell.length_c   1.000
_cell.angle_alpha   90.00
_cell.angle_beta   90.00
_cell.angle_gamma   90.00
#
_symmetry.space_group_name_H-M   'P 1'
#
loop_
_entity.id
_entity.type
_entity.pdbx_description
1 polymer ?
#
loop_
_entity_poly.entity_id
_entity_poly.type
_entity_poly.pdbx_seq_one_letter_code
_entity_poly.pdbx_strand_id
1 'polypeptide(L)'
;MEMITNNIATNKTLSLIGVYPVLPEERIYLIELLISRPTKLVDLSMFLQKTGGKNKEDWQAPYDEHYLDERGERIIGDFFNHDDLNCYPTRVVFYMYLETMEVPLTTPYGEVCLTDVKELPSRLEMLKYTPMD
;
A
#
# COMPACT_ATOMS: atom_id res chain seq x y z
N MET A 1 24.92 -7.82 -36.19
CA MET A 1 24.81 -8.63 -34.95
C MET A 1 23.92 -7.82 -34.02
N GLU A 2 22.62 -8.02 -34.11
CA GLU A 2 21.63 -7.28 -33.32
C GLU A 2 21.65 -7.83 -31.89
N MET A 3 21.85 -6.96 -30.92
CA MET A 3 21.68 -7.30 -29.51
C MET A 3 20.18 -7.31 -29.23
N ILE A 4 19.61 -8.51 -29.09
CA ILE A 4 18.27 -8.69 -28.57
C ILE A 4 18.34 -8.38 -27.07
N THR A 5 17.94 -7.18 -26.68
CA THR A 5 17.69 -6.85 -25.28
C THR A 5 16.44 -7.62 -24.87
N ASN A 6 16.64 -8.71 -24.12
CA ASN A 6 15.56 -9.42 -23.46
C ASN A 6 14.93 -8.48 -22.42
N ASN A 7 13.89 -7.77 -22.84
CA ASN A 7 12.99 -7.05 -21.95
C ASN A 7 12.13 -8.09 -21.22
N ILE A 8 12.69 -8.68 -20.17
CA ILE A 8 11.89 -9.44 -19.20
C ILE A 8 11.14 -8.39 -18.40
N ALA A 9 9.97 -7.97 -18.90
CA ALA A 9 9.01 -7.26 -18.08
C ALA A 9 8.63 -8.21 -16.94
N THR A 10 9.28 -8.09 -15.79
CA THR A 10 8.84 -8.72 -14.56
C THR A 10 7.47 -8.14 -14.27
N ASN A 11 6.42 -8.89 -14.62
CA ASN A 11 5.02 -8.49 -14.41
C ASN A 11 4.73 -8.55 -12.92
N LYS A 12 5.25 -7.58 -12.17
CA LYS A 12 5.18 -7.54 -10.72
C LYS A 12 3.74 -7.19 -10.35
N THR A 13 3.06 -8.13 -9.69
CA THR A 13 1.65 -7.98 -9.30
C THR A 13 1.44 -6.78 -8.36
N LEU A 14 2.46 -6.44 -7.58
CA LEU A 14 2.42 -5.35 -6.60
C LEU A 14 3.77 -4.62 -6.56
N SER A 15 3.75 -3.30 -6.56
CA SER A 15 4.94 -2.45 -6.42
C SER A 15 4.75 -1.43 -5.30
N LEU A 16 5.73 -1.30 -4.40
CA LEU A 16 5.78 -0.18 -3.47
C LEU A 16 6.02 1.09 -4.27
N ILE A 17 5.11 2.05 -4.15
CA ILE A 17 5.32 3.38 -4.71
C ILE A 17 5.95 4.26 -3.66
N GLY A 18 5.53 4.21 -2.40
CA GLY A 18 6.14 5.05 -1.37
C GLY A 18 5.66 4.75 0.04
N VAL A 19 6.48 5.17 1.00
CA VAL A 19 6.13 5.21 2.43
C VAL A 19 6.29 6.65 2.89
N TYR A 20 5.21 7.25 3.38
CA TYR A 20 5.17 8.67 3.69
C TYR A 20 4.93 8.85 5.19
N PRO A 21 5.86 9.47 5.94
CA PRO A 21 5.63 9.80 7.34
C PRO A 21 4.44 10.76 7.47
N VAL A 22 3.50 10.45 8.35
CA VAL A 22 2.33 11.30 8.65
C VAL A 22 2.47 11.88 10.04
N LEU A 23 2.66 11.02 11.04
CA LEU A 23 3.04 11.35 12.42
C LEU A 23 4.21 10.43 12.82
N PRO A 24 5.45 10.72 12.40
CA PRO A 24 6.60 9.83 12.58
C PRO A 24 6.92 9.54 14.05
N GLU A 25 6.69 10.49 14.95
CA GLU A 25 6.83 10.33 16.40
C GLU A 25 5.85 9.31 16.99
N GLU A 26 4.68 9.17 16.38
CA GLU A 26 3.68 8.14 16.67
C GLU A 26 3.83 6.91 15.78
N ARG A 27 4.85 6.90 14.90
CA ARG A 27 5.14 5.83 13.94
C ARG A 27 3.99 5.53 12.98
N ILE A 28 3.24 6.57 12.61
CA ILE A 28 2.15 6.47 11.63
C ILE A 28 2.67 6.88 10.26
N TYR A 29 2.49 5.97 9.30
CA TYR A 29 2.90 6.16 7.91
C TYR A 29 1.72 5.90 6.98
N LEU A 30 1.67 6.66 5.89
CA LEU A 30 0.85 6.34 4.73
C LEU A 30 1.67 5.49 3.78
N ILE A 31 1.17 4.31 3.43
CA ILE A 31 1.81 3.38 2.48
C ILE A 31 1.05 3.45 1.18
N GLU A 32 1.77 3.60 0.05
CA GLU A 32 1.19 3.60 -1.29
C GLU A 32 1.76 2.49 -2.14
N LEU A 33 0.88 1.66 -2.70
CA LEU A 33 1.21 0.51 -3.52
C LEU A 33 0.51 0.63 -4.88
N LEU A 34 1.15 0.19 -5.95
CA LEU A 34 0.53 -0.03 -7.25
C LEU A 34 0.24 -1.53 -7.41
N ILE A 35 -1.01 -1.88 -7.67
CA ILE A 35 -1.47 -3.26 -7.81
C ILE A 35 -1.98 -3.47 -9.24
N SER A 36 -1.41 -4.46 -9.93
CA SER A 36 -1.76 -4.82 -11.31
C SER A 36 -2.83 -5.92 -11.37
N ARG A 37 -3.77 -5.90 -10.43
CA ARG A 37 -4.90 -6.83 -10.32
C ARG A 37 -6.21 -6.06 -10.15
N PRO A 38 -7.34 -6.63 -10.61
CA PRO A 38 -8.64 -6.06 -10.32
C PRO A 38 -8.82 -5.82 -8.82
N THR A 39 -9.27 -4.62 -8.45
CA THR A 39 -9.49 -4.20 -7.06
C THR A 39 -10.37 -5.14 -6.26
N LYS A 40 -11.42 -5.74 -6.87
CA LYS A 40 -12.25 -6.77 -6.22
C LYS A 40 -11.52 -8.04 -5.76
N LEU A 41 -10.27 -8.25 -6.20
CA LEU A 41 -9.43 -9.39 -5.82
C LEU A 41 -8.36 -8.98 -4.79
N VAL A 42 -8.37 -7.73 -4.33
CA VAL A 42 -7.43 -7.19 -3.37
C VAL A 42 -8.10 -7.16 -2.00
N ASP A 43 -7.68 -8.06 -1.12
CA ASP A 43 -8.10 -8.05 0.28
C ASP A 43 -7.02 -7.36 1.11
N LEU A 44 -7.28 -6.11 1.51
CA LEU A 44 -6.34 -5.29 2.30
C LEU A 44 -6.22 -5.77 3.74
N SER A 45 -7.19 -6.52 4.27
CA SER A 45 -7.07 -7.12 5.61
C SER A 45 -5.94 -8.15 5.72
N MET A 46 -5.45 -8.64 4.57
CA MET A 46 -4.31 -9.55 4.50
C MET A 46 -2.95 -8.82 4.43
N PHE A 47 -2.92 -7.50 4.44
CA PHE A 47 -1.70 -6.69 4.36
C PHE A 47 -1.19 -6.42 5.78
N LEU A 48 -0.39 -7.32 6.32
CA LEU A 48 -0.04 -7.31 7.75
C LEU A 48 1.45 -7.09 7.99
N GLN A 49 1.80 -6.35 9.03
CA GLN A 49 3.17 -6.29 9.53
C GLN A 49 3.27 -7.04 10.84
N LYS A 50 4.22 -7.98 10.90
CA LYS A 50 4.46 -8.76 12.11
C LYS A 50 4.86 -7.87 13.27
N THR A 51 4.10 -8.00 14.36
CA THR A 51 4.39 -7.36 15.64
C THR A 51 5.18 -8.31 16.53
N GLY A 52 6.25 -7.82 17.17
CA GLY A 52 7.16 -8.63 17.98
C GLY A 52 6.42 -9.37 19.11
N GLY A 53 6.53 -10.71 19.14
CA GLY A 53 5.99 -11.54 20.23
C GLY A 53 4.47 -11.67 20.29
N LYS A 54 3.72 -11.08 19.34
CA LYS A 54 2.26 -11.19 19.29
C LYS A 54 1.77 -12.24 18.29
N ASN A 55 0.53 -12.70 18.49
CA ASN A 55 -0.16 -13.59 17.55
C ASN A 55 -0.51 -12.84 16.26
N LYS A 56 -0.77 -13.59 15.18
CA LYS A 56 -1.10 -13.02 13.87
C LYS A 56 -2.33 -12.10 13.89
N GLU A 57 -3.28 -12.40 14.76
CA GLU A 57 -4.51 -11.61 14.97
C GLU A 57 -4.23 -10.21 15.55
N ASP A 58 -3.06 -10.02 16.15
CA ASP A 58 -2.60 -8.76 16.75
C ASP A 58 -1.47 -8.09 15.93
N TRP A 59 -1.25 -8.57 14.70
CA TRP A 59 -0.31 -7.93 13.79
C TRP A 59 -0.87 -6.59 13.34
N GLN A 60 0.03 -5.65 13.05
CA GLN A 60 -0.40 -4.36 12.52
C GLN A 60 -1.09 -4.57 11.19
N ALA A 61 -2.21 -3.89 11.01
CA ALA A 61 -3.04 -3.96 9.82
C ALA A 61 -3.25 -2.55 9.25
N PRO A 62 -3.67 -2.43 7.99
CA PRO A 62 -4.02 -1.17 7.37
C PRO A 62 -5.22 -0.55 8.06
N TYR A 63 -5.35 0.77 7.92
CA TYR A 63 -6.59 1.46 8.20
C TYR A 63 -6.78 2.67 7.30
N ASP A 64 -8.04 3.11 7.22
CA ASP A 64 -8.49 4.23 6.38
C ASP A 64 -8.03 4.03 4.92
N GLU A 65 -8.34 2.84 4.40
CA GLU A 65 -7.89 2.35 3.11
C GLU A 65 -8.65 2.99 1.95
N HIS A 66 -7.91 3.45 0.96
CA HIS A 66 -8.46 4.06 -0.24
C HIS A 66 -7.85 3.43 -1.50
N TYR A 67 -8.70 3.29 -2.51
CA TYR A 67 -8.31 2.98 -3.87
C TYR A 67 -8.20 4.28 -4.66
N LEU A 68 -7.09 4.47 -5.36
CA LEU A 68 -6.87 5.59 -6.27
C LEU A 68 -6.73 5.08 -7.71
N ASP A 69 -6.93 5.98 -8.67
CA ASP A 69 -6.57 5.70 -10.06
C ASP A 69 -5.06 5.39 -10.23
N GLU A 70 -4.66 4.93 -11.41
CA GLU A 70 -3.26 4.56 -11.70
C GLU A 70 -2.26 5.70 -11.45
N ARG A 71 -2.71 6.96 -11.55
CA ARG A 71 -1.87 8.14 -11.33
C ARG A 71 -1.85 8.59 -9.88
N GLY A 72 -2.82 8.13 -9.09
CA GLY A 72 -3.02 8.50 -7.69
C GLY A 72 -3.42 9.95 -7.55
N GLU A 73 -4.20 10.45 -8.51
CA GLU A 73 -4.70 11.83 -8.59
C GLU A 73 -6.17 11.92 -8.14
N ARG A 74 -6.86 10.79 -8.07
CA ARG A 74 -8.27 10.72 -7.67
C ARG A 74 -8.58 9.45 -6.87
N ILE A 75 -9.32 9.60 -5.79
CA ILE A 75 -9.95 8.51 -5.05
C ILE A 75 -11.06 7.90 -5.91
N ILE A 76 -10.98 6.60 -6.16
CA ILE A 76 -11.97 5.84 -6.94
C ILE A 76 -12.79 4.88 -6.07
N GLY A 77 -12.40 4.66 -4.82
CA GLY A 77 -13.16 3.91 -3.82
C GLY A 77 -12.44 3.83 -2.48
N ASP A 78 -13.07 3.15 -1.54
CA ASP A 78 -12.59 2.93 -0.17
C ASP A 78 -12.92 1.49 0.29
N PHE A 79 -12.58 1.14 1.54
CA PHE A 79 -12.89 -0.18 2.10
C PHE A 79 -14.38 -0.56 2.04
N PHE A 80 -15.29 0.40 2.23
CA PHE A 80 -16.74 0.18 2.25
C PHE A 80 -17.39 0.21 0.85
N ASN A 81 -16.78 0.91 -0.10
CA ASN A 81 -17.34 1.20 -1.42
C ASN A 81 -16.38 0.75 -2.55
N HIS A 82 -16.10 -0.56 -2.63
CA HIS A 82 -15.21 -1.13 -3.67
C HIS A 82 -15.85 -2.19 -4.59
N ASP A 83 -17.11 -2.59 -4.34
CA ASP A 83 -17.77 -3.71 -5.01
C ASP A 83 -17.94 -3.52 -6.53
N ASP A 84 -17.98 -2.28 -7.02
CA ASP A 84 -18.12 -1.95 -8.44
C ASP A 84 -16.78 -1.66 -9.16
N LEU A 85 -15.65 -1.76 -8.45
CA LEU A 85 -14.34 -1.48 -9.04
C LEU A 85 -13.75 -2.77 -9.63
N ASN A 86 -13.73 -2.82 -10.96
CA ASN A 86 -12.92 -3.76 -11.75
C ASN A 86 -11.75 -3.04 -12.45
N CYS A 87 -11.27 -1.95 -11.84
CA CYS A 87 -10.18 -1.13 -12.35
C CYS A 87 -8.84 -1.80 -12.04
N TYR A 88 -7.92 -1.77 -13.00
CA TYR A 88 -6.52 -2.15 -12.83
C TYR A 88 -5.68 -1.60 -14.00
N PRO A 89 -4.41 -1.22 -13.76
CA PRO A 89 -3.78 -1.14 -12.45
C PRO A 89 -4.38 0.01 -11.62
N THR A 90 -4.37 -0.15 -10.29
CA THR A 90 -4.83 0.88 -9.36
C THR A 90 -3.78 1.10 -8.29
N ARG A 91 -3.78 2.30 -7.73
CA ARG A 91 -3.03 2.56 -6.50
C ARG A 91 -3.91 2.24 -5.31
N VAL A 92 -3.30 1.73 -4.27
CA VAL A 92 -3.91 1.57 -2.97
C VAL A 92 -3.08 2.32 -1.96
N VAL A 93 -3.76 3.06 -1.12
CA VAL A 93 -3.17 3.81 -0.01
C VAL A 93 -3.87 3.43 1.28
N PHE A 94 -3.10 3.34 2.36
CA PHE A 94 -3.63 3.10 3.69
C PHE A 94 -2.64 3.63 4.72
N TYR A 95 -3.15 3.96 5.89
CA TYR A 95 -2.34 4.29 7.04
C TYR A 95 -1.99 3.02 7.80
N MET A 96 -0.83 3.03 8.44
CA MET A 96 -0.38 1.91 9.25
C MET A 96 0.54 2.41 10.36
N TYR A 97 0.37 1.84 11.55
CA TYR A 97 1.36 1.97 12.62
C TYR A 97 2.49 0.96 12.36
N LEU A 98 3.73 1.44 12.25
CA LEU A 98 4.91 0.60 11.99
C LEU A 98 5.83 0.60 13.20
N GLU A 99 5.91 -0.54 13.91
CA GLU A 99 6.86 -0.67 15.04
C GLU A 99 8.31 -0.51 14.60
N THR A 100 8.61 -0.99 13.40
CA THR A 100 9.92 -0.92 12.75
C THR A 100 9.75 -0.93 11.24
N MET A 101 10.65 -0.26 10.53
CA MET A 101 10.73 -0.28 9.06
C MET A 101 11.49 -1.52 8.54
N GLU A 102 12.16 -2.26 9.43
CA GLU A 102 12.97 -3.43 9.07
C GLU A 102 12.13 -4.69 8.78
N VAL A 103 10.89 -4.71 9.27
CA VAL A 103 9.97 -5.83 9.07
C VAL A 103 9.16 -5.56 7.79
N PRO A 104 9.14 -6.49 6.82
CA PRO A 104 8.38 -6.29 5.61
C PRO A 104 6.87 -6.34 5.88
N LEU A 105 6.11 -5.69 5.00
CA LEU A 105 4.68 -5.87 4.90
C LEU A 105 4.40 -7.22 4.23
N THR A 106 3.67 -8.10 4.90
CA THR A 106 3.16 -9.34 4.32
C THR A 106 1.91 -9.00 3.51
N THR A 107 1.83 -9.44 2.26
CA THR A 107 0.65 -9.25 1.41
C THR A 107 0.22 -10.58 0.78
N PRO A 108 -0.99 -10.68 0.20
CA PRO A 108 -1.40 -11.84 -0.61
C PRO A 108 -0.45 -12.16 -1.78
N TYR A 109 0.38 -11.20 -2.19
CA TYR A 109 1.29 -11.31 -3.32
C TYR A 109 2.76 -11.49 -2.91
N GLY A 110 3.02 -11.72 -1.62
CA GLY A 110 4.35 -11.86 -1.04
C GLY A 110 4.74 -10.69 -0.13
N GLU A 111 6.00 -10.68 0.28
CA GLU A 111 6.54 -9.66 1.19
C GLU A 111 7.00 -8.40 0.44
N VAL A 112 6.81 -7.24 1.07
CA VAL A 112 7.18 -5.93 0.55
C VAL A 112 8.02 -5.19 1.58
N CYS A 113 9.30 -4.95 1.28
CA CYS A 113 10.17 -4.16 2.13
C CYS A 113 9.76 -2.68 2.08
N LEU A 114 9.58 -2.04 3.25
CA LEU A 114 9.11 -0.65 3.38
C LEU A 114 10.29 0.34 3.38
N THR A 115 11.15 0.28 2.37
CA THR A 115 12.44 1.00 2.35
C THR A 115 12.41 2.38 1.66
N ASP A 116 11.33 2.72 0.96
CA ASP A 116 11.22 3.95 0.18
C ASP A 116 10.48 5.06 0.95
N VAL A 117 11.10 5.50 2.06
CA VAL A 117 10.59 6.58 2.90
C VAL A 117 10.85 7.93 2.25
N LYS A 118 9.81 8.73 2.06
CA LYS A 118 9.90 10.04 1.38
C LYS A 118 8.82 11.02 1.84
N GLU A 119 8.95 12.28 1.44
CA GLU A 119 7.95 13.31 1.70
C GLU A 119 6.61 13.00 1.00
N LEU A 120 5.50 13.37 1.64
CA LEU A 120 4.16 13.18 1.10
C LEU A 120 3.98 14.04 -0.16
N PRO A 121 3.71 13.46 -1.34
CA PRO A 121 3.51 14.23 -2.55
C PRO A 121 2.16 14.96 -2.50
N SER A 122 2.10 16.20 -3.01
CA SER A 122 0.90 17.04 -2.91
C SER A 122 -0.38 16.43 -3.48
N ARG A 123 -0.29 15.54 -4.48
CA ARG A 123 -1.47 14.81 -4.99
C ARG A 123 -2.16 13.92 -3.95
N LEU A 124 -1.45 13.55 -2.88
CA LEU A 124 -1.98 12.75 -1.78
C LEU A 124 -2.49 13.59 -0.60
N GLU A 125 -2.36 14.92 -0.63
CA GLU A 125 -2.92 15.81 0.41
C GLU A 125 -4.46 15.74 0.48
N MET A 126 -5.12 15.17 -0.54
CA MET A 126 -6.54 14.86 -0.50
C MET A 126 -6.91 13.81 0.56
N LEU A 127 -5.94 12.99 1.00
CA LEU A 127 -6.11 12.01 2.07
C LEU A 127 -5.91 12.73 3.41
N LYS A 128 -7.01 12.96 4.12
CA LYS A 128 -6.98 13.60 5.43
C LYS A 128 -6.81 12.53 6.50
N TYR A 129 -5.63 12.49 7.11
CA TYR A 129 -5.40 11.64 8.26
C TYR A 129 -6.41 11.97 9.37
N THR A 130 -7.14 10.96 9.80
CA THR A 130 -8.03 11.02 10.96
C THR A 130 -7.51 10.00 11.97
N PRO A 131 -7.11 10.41 13.18
CA PRO A 131 -6.72 9.46 14.22
C PRO A 131 -7.84 8.46 14.50
N MET A 132 -7.48 7.18 14.69
CA MET A 132 -8.41 6.25 15.31
C MET A 132 -8.55 6.60 16.79
N ASP A 133 -9.79 6.83 17.24
CA ASP A 133 -10.15 7.04 18.65
C ASP A 133 -9.98 5.77 19.50
#